data_AF-A0A7K6UQS2-F1
#
_entry.id   AF-A0A7K6UQS2-F1
#
_cell.length_a   1.000
_cell.length_b   1.000
_cell.length_c   1.000
_cell.angle_alpha   90.00
_cell.angle_beta   90.00
_cell.angle_gamma   90.00
#
_symmetry.space_group_name_H-M   'P 1'
#
loop_
_entity.id
_entity.type
_entity.pdbx_description
1 polymer ?
#
loop_
_entity_poly.entity_id
_entity_poly.type
_entity_poly.pdbx_seq_one_letter_code
_entity_poly.pdbx_strand_id
1 'polypeptide(L)'
;LCCQCGVPIPPNPANMCVGCLRAQVDITEGIPKQGTLHFCKQCERYLQPPGTWVQCALESRELLALCLKKIKASLSKVRLIDAGFIWTEPHSKRVKLKLTVQKEVINGAVLQQVFVVEYIVQSQMCEDCHRIEAKDFWKAVVQVRQKTLHKKTFYYLEQLILKHRLHQNTLRIKEIHDGLDFYYSSKQQAQKMVDFLQCTVPSRSKSSQRLISHDIHSNVYNYKSTFSVEIVPICKDNVVCLSPKLAQSLGNMSQICVCIRVTSTIHLIDPSTLQIAEIDGNTYWRHPFNSLFHPKQLEEFIIMDINRVQERKKSAGAGARSNKHTLAEAWVRKTSELDTDHQYFCCTHLGHILNPGDLVLGFDLANCNLNDEFANKMNPHHIPDVVLIKKSYDRTKRQRRRVWKLKELERDREGTDTDDERQYQDFLEDLEEDEAIRKNVNIYRNADIPVESDTDDDGPPRISLAEMLEDLHISQDATGGEGANMMT
;
A
#
# COMPACT_ATOMS: atom_id res chain seq x y z
N LEU A 1 22.58 28.31 72.30
CA LEU A 1 21.22 28.90 72.20
C LEU A 1 21.12 29.57 70.83
N CYS A 2 19.94 29.62 70.22
CA CYS A 2 19.72 30.36 68.98
C CYS A 2 19.97 31.86 69.21
N CYS A 3 20.74 32.51 68.34
CA CYS A 3 21.11 33.92 68.50
C CYS A 3 19.92 34.91 68.46
N GLN A 4 18.78 34.53 67.86
CA GLN A 4 17.58 35.38 67.81
C GLN A 4 16.53 35.11 68.89
N CYS A 5 16.10 33.85 69.06
CA CYS A 5 14.98 33.50 69.94
C CYS A 5 15.39 32.87 71.27
N GLY A 6 16.69 32.66 71.51
CA GLY A 6 17.19 32.10 72.78
C GLY A 6 16.89 30.61 73.00
N VAL A 7 16.25 29.90 72.06
CA VAL A 7 15.91 28.48 72.18
C VAL A 7 17.19 27.61 72.21
N PRO A 8 17.26 26.56 73.06
CA PRO A 8 18.37 25.59 73.04
C PRO A 8 18.37 24.80 71.72
N ILE A 9 19.50 24.83 71.01
CA ILE A 9 19.70 24.14 69.74
C ILE A 9 21.03 23.38 69.77
N PRO A 10 21.15 22.25 69.04
CA PRO A 10 22.43 21.64 68.77
C PRO A 10 23.31 22.61 67.95
N PRO A 11 24.64 22.58 68.12
CA PRO A 11 25.54 23.47 67.41
C PRO A 11 25.39 23.27 65.89
N ASN A 12 25.12 24.36 65.17
CA ASN A 12 25.00 24.36 63.71
C ASN A 12 25.77 25.55 63.10
N PRO A 13 26.13 25.50 61.82
CA PRO A 13 27.01 26.52 61.20
C PRO A 13 26.42 27.94 61.20
N ALA A 14 25.08 28.03 61.30
CA ALA A 14 24.32 29.28 61.29
C ALA A 14 24.06 29.85 62.70
N ASN A 15 24.34 29.12 63.78
CA ASN A 15 23.99 29.48 65.17
C ASN A 15 22.51 29.91 65.39
N MET A 16 21.61 29.45 64.51
CA MET A 16 20.19 29.81 64.47
C MET A 16 19.31 28.56 64.52
N CYS A 17 18.15 28.63 65.16
CA CYS A 17 17.17 27.54 65.13
C CYS A 17 16.51 27.44 63.74
N VAL A 18 15.98 26.26 63.40
CA VAL A 18 15.33 26.01 62.12
C VAL A 18 14.16 26.98 61.86
N GLY A 19 13.43 27.37 62.90
CA GLY A 19 12.32 28.33 62.80
C GLY A 19 12.79 29.74 62.39
N CYS A 20 13.80 30.28 63.09
CA CYS A 20 14.37 31.59 62.76
C CYS A 20 15.06 31.59 61.39
N LEU A 21 15.74 30.49 61.02
CA LEU A 21 16.39 30.36 59.71
C LEU A 21 15.37 30.36 58.56
N ARG A 22 14.25 29.63 58.71
CA ARG A 22 13.14 29.60 57.73
C ARG A 22 12.39 30.92 57.64
N ALA A 23 12.35 31.70 58.72
CA ALA A 23 11.70 33.01 58.73
C ALA A 23 12.53 34.08 58.01
N GLN A 24 13.85 33.95 57.97
CA GLN A 24 14.74 34.91 57.32
C GLN A 24 15.13 34.55 55.88
N VAL A 25 15.20 33.25 55.55
CA VAL A 25 15.67 32.78 54.25
C VAL A 25 14.61 31.88 53.62
N ASP A 26 13.95 32.38 52.57
CA ASP A 26 13.10 31.57 51.71
C ASP A 26 13.89 31.11 50.48
N ILE A 27 14.12 29.80 50.38
CA ILE A 27 14.86 29.19 49.26
C ILE A 27 14.01 29.22 47.97
N THR A 28 12.70 29.34 48.10
CA THR A 28 11.75 29.28 46.98
C THR A 28 11.56 30.63 46.28
N GLU A 29 12.21 31.68 46.75
CA GLU A 29 12.18 33.00 46.11
C GLU A 29 12.71 32.93 44.67
N GLY A 30 11.86 33.31 43.71
CA GLY A 30 12.15 33.27 42.27
C GLY A 30 11.71 31.99 41.55
N ILE A 31 11.11 31.02 42.24
CA ILE A 31 10.46 29.87 41.60
C ILE A 31 8.97 30.19 41.41
N PRO A 32 8.44 30.13 40.17
CA PRO A 32 7.01 30.35 39.96
C PRO A 32 6.20 29.21 40.59
N LYS A 33 5.28 29.57 41.49
CA LYS A 33 4.36 28.62 42.17
C LYS A 33 3.16 28.24 41.30
N GLN A 34 2.98 28.92 40.16
CA GLN A 34 1.93 28.62 39.18
C GLN A 34 2.51 28.51 37.77
N GLY A 35 1.97 27.58 36.98
CA GLY A 35 2.32 27.40 35.57
C GLY A 35 1.13 26.98 34.72
N THR A 36 1.27 27.04 33.40
CA THR A 36 0.24 26.58 32.45
C THR A 36 0.74 25.39 31.66
N LEU A 37 -0.13 24.40 31.46
CA LEU A 37 0.07 23.26 30.57
C LEU A 37 -0.99 23.30 29.47
N HIS A 38 -0.58 23.11 28.22
CA HIS A 38 -1.53 23.03 27.12
C HIS A 38 -1.78 21.56 26.78
N PHE A 39 -3.05 21.19 26.68
CA PHE A 39 -3.51 19.82 26.45
C PHE A 39 -4.47 19.76 25.27
N CYS A 40 -4.22 18.84 24.33
CA CYS A 40 -5.10 18.59 23.21
C CYS A 40 -6.10 17.47 23.55
N LYS A 41 -7.39 17.80 23.53
CA LYS A 41 -8.47 16.86 23.88
C LYS A 41 -8.61 15.68 22.93
N GLN A 42 -8.24 15.86 21.65
CA GLN A 42 -8.48 14.84 20.62
C GLN A 42 -7.39 13.76 20.57
N CYS A 43 -6.13 14.15 20.76
CA CYS A 43 -5.01 13.20 20.72
C CYS A 43 -4.42 12.90 22.11
N GLU A 44 -4.99 13.49 23.16
CA GLU A 44 -4.53 13.35 24.56
C GLU A 44 -3.04 13.67 24.75
N ARG A 45 -2.52 14.63 23.97
CA ARG A 45 -1.11 15.06 24.04
C ARG A 45 -0.98 16.39 24.77
N TYR A 46 0.14 16.53 25.49
CA TYR A 46 0.57 17.77 26.11
C TYR A 46 1.60 18.49 25.24
N LEU A 47 1.52 19.81 25.19
CA LEU A 47 2.50 20.64 24.50
C LEU A 47 3.76 20.78 25.37
N GLN A 48 4.88 20.32 24.83
CA GLN A 48 6.21 20.68 25.28
C GLN A 48 6.70 21.87 24.42
N PRO A 49 6.80 23.09 24.98
CA PRO A 49 7.37 24.22 24.25
C PRO A 49 8.79 23.87 23.75
N PRO A 50 9.16 24.22 22.50
CA PRO A 50 8.55 25.24 21.64
C PRO A 50 7.44 24.76 20.67
N GLY A 51 7.14 23.47 20.55
CA GLY A 51 6.15 23.00 19.57
C GLY A 51 5.92 21.49 19.48
N THR A 52 6.58 20.69 20.32
CA THR A 52 6.43 19.23 20.29
C THR A 52 5.27 18.80 21.15
N TRP A 53 4.43 17.90 20.63
CA TRP A 53 3.30 17.32 21.36
C TRP A 53 3.66 15.91 21.81
N VAL A 54 3.60 15.67 23.11
CA VAL A 54 3.98 14.38 23.72
C VAL A 54 2.75 13.77 24.38
N GLN A 55 2.52 12.48 24.12
CA GLN A 55 1.47 11.73 24.81
C GLN A 55 1.96 11.39 26.21
N CYS A 56 1.22 11.84 27.23
CA CYS A 56 1.53 11.57 28.63
C CYS A 56 0.25 11.17 29.34
N ALA A 57 0.28 10.11 30.15
CA ALA A 57 -0.82 9.80 31.05
C ALA A 57 -0.82 10.76 32.25
N LEU A 58 -1.98 10.91 32.90
CA LEU A 58 -2.06 11.63 34.18
C LEU A 58 -1.18 10.95 35.22
N GLU A 59 -0.48 11.75 36.04
CA GLU A 59 0.46 11.29 37.07
C GLU A 59 1.62 10.41 36.55
N SER A 60 1.92 10.48 35.25
CA SER A 60 3.02 9.72 34.65
C SER A 60 4.40 10.37 34.84
N ARG A 61 5.45 9.57 34.70
CA ARG A 61 6.85 10.04 34.73
C ARG A 61 7.13 11.04 33.61
N GLU A 62 6.54 10.85 32.42
CA GLU A 62 6.70 11.76 31.29
C GLU A 62 6.09 13.13 31.58
N LEU A 63 4.90 13.17 32.21
CA LEU A 63 4.26 14.41 32.62
C LEU A 63 5.08 15.16 33.67
N LEU A 64 5.66 14.43 34.63
CA LEU A 64 6.54 14.99 35.64
C LEU A 64 7.78 15.64 34.99
N ALA A 65 8.39 14.95 34.03
CA ALA A 65 9.53 15.48 33.28
C ALA A 65 9.17 16.76 32.50
N LEU A 66 7.97 16.81 31.90
CA LEU A 66 7.48 18.00 31.18
C LEU A 66 7.28 19.19 32.14
N CYS A 67 6.69 18.95 33.31
CA CYS A 67 6.49 19.97 34.33
C CYS A 67 7.83 20.50 34.86
N LEU A 68 8.78 19.61 35.21
CA LEU A 68 10.11 19.99 35.67
C LEU A 68 10.90 20.77 34.59
N LYS A 69 10.78 20.40 33.31
CA LYS A 69 11.41 21.14 32.21
C LYS A 69 10.95 22.59 32.13
N LYS A 70 9.66 22.87 32.40
CA LYS A 70 9.13 24.25 32.39
C LYS A 70 9.73 25.14 33.47
N ILE A 71 10.06 24.58 34.63
CA ILE A 71 10.67 25.30 35.77
C ILE A 71 12.19 25.09 35.88
N LYS A 72 12.81 24.43 34.89
CA LYS A 72 14.24 24.09 34.89
C LYS A 72 15.13 25.32 35.05
N ALA A 73 14.78 26.44 34.41
CA ALA A 73 15.56 27.68 34.52
C ALA A 73 15.60 28.19 35.97
N SER A 74 14.44 28.21 36.65
CA SER A 74 14.33 28.64 38.06
C SER A 74 14.96 27.64 39.04
N LEU A 75 14.90 26.34 38.72
CA LEU A 75 15.47 25.28 39.54
C LEU A 75 17.00 25.16 39.42
N SER A 76 17.65 25.84 38.48
CA SER A 76 19.11 25.78 38.33
C SER A 76 19.90 26.25 39.57
N LYS A 77 19.31 27.14 40.38
CA LYS A 77 19.91 27.72 41.58
C LYS A 77 19.76 26.84 42.83
N VAL A 78 18.97 25.77 42.76
CA VAL A 78 18.58 24.96 43.91
C VAL A 78 18.62 23.48 43.56
N ARG A 79 19.16 22.63 44.43
CA ARG A 79 19.20 21.19 44.18
C ARG A 79 17.82 20.58 44.42
N LEU A 80 17.24 19.94 43.40
CA LEU A 80 16.02 19.16 43.55
C LEU A 80 16.36 17.81 44.19
N ILE A 81 15.69 17.47 45.29
CA ILE A 81 15.83 16.15 45.96
C ILE A 81 14.73 15.21 45.47
N ASP A 82 13.48 15.68 45.56
CA ASP A 82 12.30 14.85 45.35
C ASP A 82 11.19 15.65 44.67
N ALA A 83 10.42 14.96 43.84
CA ALA A 83 9.29 15.51 43.12
C ALA A 83 8.18 14.45 43.04
N GLY A 84 6.99 14.82 43.51
CA GLY A 84 5.83 13.93 43.49
C GLY A 84 4.55 14.67 43.12
N PHE A 85 3.59 13.96 42.55
CA PHE A 85 2.26 14.49 42.34
C PHE A 85 1.47 14.51 43.65
N ILE A 86 0.66 15.54 43.82
CA ILE A 86 -0.41 15.55 44.81
C ILE A 86 -1.68 15.26 44.04
N TRP A 87 -2.41 14.23 44.48
CA TRP A 87 -3.68 13.88 43.86
C TRP A 87 -4.60 15.09 43.79
N THR A 88 -5.14 15.32 42.61
CA THR A 88 -6.09 16.38 42.29
C THR A 88 -7.24 15.77 41.51
N GLU A 89 -8.44 16.28 41.73
CA GLU A 89 -9.62 15.76 41.05
C GLU A 89 -9.49 15.88 39.51
N PRO A 90 -9.80 14.84 38.73
CA PRO A 90 -9.60 14.85 37.26
C PRO A 90 -10.28 16.03 36.53
N HIS A 91 -11.43 16.48 37.04
CA HIS A 91 -12.20 17.58 36.46
C HIS A 91 -11.67 18.97 36.82
N SER A 92 -10.78 19.09 37.81
CA SER A 92 -10.31 20.39 38.29
C SER A 92 -9.38 21.10 37.30
N LYS A 93 -8.94 20.42 36.24
CA LYS A 93 -7.95 20.91 35.24
C LYS A 93 -6.72 21.54 35.88
N ARG A 94 -6.29 20.97 37.01
CA ARG A 94 -5.16 21.42 37.80
C ARG A 94 -4.32 20.21 38.11
N VAL A 95 -3.00 20.37 38.00
CA VAL A 95 -2.02 19.35 38.38
C VAL A 95 -1.14 19.97 39.44
N LYS A 96 -1.08 19.37 40.63
CA LYS A 96 -0.26 19.87 41.73
C LYS A 96 0.98 19.00 41.89
N LEU A 97 2.13 19.65 41.95
CA LEU A 97 3.42 19.00 42.14
C LEU A 97 4.02 19.45 43.47
N LYS A 98 4.32 18.48 44.34
CA LYS A 98 5.11 18.67 45.55
C LYS A 98 6.58 18.55 45.19
N LEU A 99 7.32 19.64 45.37
CA LEU A 99 8.76 19.68 45.12
C LEU A 99 9.50 19.87 46.44
N THR A 100 10.56 19.09 46.60
CA THR A 100 11.46 19.16 47.74
C THR A 100 12.80 19.65 47.25
N VAL A 101 13.19 20.85 47.65
CA VAL A 101 14.39 21.52 47.17
C VAL A 101 15.37 21.81 48.32
N GLN A 102 16.65 21.85 47.97
CA GLN A 102 17.76 21.99 48.89
C GLN A 102 18.75 23.05 48.39
N LYS A 103 19.08 24.00 49.27
CA LYS A 103 20.07 25.04 48.98
C LYS A 103 21.01 25.20 50.17
N GLU A 104 22.26 25.52 49.87
CA GLU A 104 23.20 26.00 50.88
C GLU A 104 22.86 27.45 51.26
N VAL A 105 22.73 27.66 52.56
CA VAL A 105 22.47 28.95 53.20
C VAL A 105 23.73 29.35 53.97
N ILE A 106 23.67 30.46 54.72
CA ILE A 106 24.76 31.07 55.50
C ILE A 106 25.70 30.02 56.14
N ASN A 107 27.00 30.17 55.88
CA ASN A 107 28.09 29.35 56.43
C ASN A 107 27.99 27.84 56.15
N GLY A 108 27.44 27.44 55.00
CA GLY A 108 27.38 26.03 54.58
C GLY A 108 26.27 25.23 55.26
N ALA A 109 25.34 25.88 55.96
CA ALA A 109 24.15 25.23 56.50
C ALA A 109 23.19 24.89 55.35
N VAL A 110 22.85 23.60 55.21
CA VAL A 110 21.95 23.15 54.15
C VAL A 110 20.51 23.17 54.64
N LEU A 111 19.65 23.91 53.95
CA LEU A 111 18.22 24.00 54.28
C LEU A 111 17.40 23.33 53.18
N GLN A 112 16.46 22.50 53.62
CA GLN A 112 15.51 21.79 52.77
C GLN A 112 14.11 22.37 52.98
N GLN A 113 13.45 22.69 51.89
CA GLN A 113 12.11 23.29 51.88
C GLN A 113 11.22 22.55 50.91
N VAL A 114 9.98 22.33 51.33
CA VAL A 114 8.94 21.70 50.52
C VAL A 114 7.96 22.77 50.10
N PHE A 115 7.62 22.82 48.82
CA PHE A 115 6.58 23.70 48.31
C PHE A 115 5.77 23.00 47.22
N VAL A 116 4.61 23.56 46.92
CA VAL A 116 3.70 23.03 45.91
C VAL A 116 3.67 23.99 44.72
N VAL A 117 3.81 23.44 43.52
CA VAL A 117 3.59 24.15 42.25
C VAL A 117 2.28 23.68 41.66
N GLU A 118 1.42 24.64 41.32
CA GLU A 118 0.13 24.38 40.68
C GLU A 118 0.19 24.66 39.18
N TYR A 119 -0.12 23.66 38.37
CA TYR A 119 -0.21 23.79 36.92
C TYR A 119 -1.67 23.80 36.48
N ILE A 120 -2.09 24.87 35.80
CA ILE A 120 -3.42 24.99 35.20
C ILE A 120 -3.37 24.38 33.79
N VAL A 121 -4.24 23.40 33.53
CA VAL A 121 -4.35 22.72 32.25
C VAL A 121 -5.32 23.49 31.36
N GLN A 122 -4.79 24.16 30.34
CA GLN A 122 -5.56 24.83 29.30
C GLN A 122 -5.75 23.90 28.10
N SER A 123 -6.98 23.83 27.59
CA SER A 123 -7.27 23.08 26.38
C SER A 123 -6.78 23.86 25.15
N GLN A 124 -5.90 23.27 24.37
CA GLN A 124 -5.43 23.80 23.09
C GLN A 124 -5.38 22.67 22.08
N MET A 125 -5.95 22.89 20.90
CA MET A 125 -5.88 21.89 19.83
C MET A 125 -4.48 21.88 19.21
N CYS A 126 -3.89 20.69 19.02
CA CYS A 126 -2.63 20.57 18.31
C CYS A 126 -2.85 20.80 16.80
N GLU A 127 -1.81 21.22 16.09
CA GLU A 127 -1.92 21.49 14.66
C GLU A 127 -2.38 20.27 13.84
N ASP A 128 -1.98 19.06 14.25
CA ASP A 128 -2.35 17.83 13.55
C ASP A 128 -3.84 17.54 13.70
N CYS A 129 -4.39 17.66 14.91
CA CYS A 129 -5.82 17.54 15.19
C CYS A 129 -6.63 18.65 14.51
N HIS A 130 -6.11 19.89 14.52
CA HIS A 130 -6.72 21.01 13.80
C HIS A 130 -6.80 20.72 12.29
N ARG A 131 -5.77 20.07 11.71
CA ARG A 131 -5.77 19.69 10.30
C ARG A 131 -6.76 18.56 10.00
N ILE A 132 -6.93 17.60 10.91
CA ILE A 132 -7.88 16.49 10.75
C ILE A 132 -9.33 16.99 10.85
N GLU A 133 -9.65 17.85 11.82
CA GLU A 133 -10.99 18.44 11.95
C GLU A 133 -11.37 19.33 10.77
N ALA A 134 -10.39 19.93 10.07
CA ALA A 134 -10.63 20.69 8.86
C ALA A 134 -11.05 19.82 7.64
N LYS A 135 -11.20 18.49 7.82
CA LYS A 135 -11.77 17.47 6.90
C LYS A 135 -11.17 17.33 5.49
N ASP A 136 -10.29 18.22 5.02
CA ASP A 136 -9.78 18.23 3.62
C ASP A 136 -8.28 18.54 3.47
N PHE A 137 -7.45 18.17 4.45
CA PHE A 137 -6.01 18.44 4.37
C PHE A 137 -5.18 17.22 3.91
N TRP A 138 -5.11 17.01 2.59
CA TRP A 138 -4.03 16.23 1.97
C TRP A 138 -2.92 17.16 1.47
N LYS A 139 -1.65 16.75 1.65
CA LYS A 139 -0.50 17.48 1.11
C LYS A 139 -0.02 16.90 -0.22
N ALA A 140 -0.17 15.59 -0.40
CA ALA A 140 0.22 14.93 -1.63
C ALA A 140 -0.89 13.99 -2.11
N VAL A 141 -1.05 13.89 -3.42
CA VAL A 141 -1.94 12.93 -4.07
C VAL A 141 -1.17 12.17 -5.13
N VAL A 142 -1.37 10.86 -5.19
CA VAL A 142 -0.85 9.98 -6.25
C VAL A 142 -2.02 9.51 -7.08
N GLN A 143 -2.06 9.94 -8.33
CA GLN A 143 -3.12 9.63 -9.29
C GLN A 143 -2.62 8.54 -10.23
N VAL A 144 -3.12 7.32 -10.03
CA VAL A 144 -2.77 6.16 -10.84
C VAL A 144 -3.82 6.00 -11.93
N ARG A 145 -3.39 6.04 -13.19
CA ARG A 145 -4.28 5.88 -14.36
C ARG A 145 -3.70 4.86 -15.32
N GLN A 146 -4.58 4.10 -15.95
CA GLN A 146 -4.24 3.22 -17.06
C GLN A 146 -5.29 3.40 -18.15
N LYS A 147 -4.85 3.75 -19.35
CA LYS A 147 -5.74 3.99 -20.50
C LYS A 147 -6.08 2.67 -21.18
N THR A 148 -6.77 1.79 -20.48
CA THR A 148 -7.21 0.49 -21.00
C THR A 148 -8.65 0.24 -20.60
N LEU A 149 -9.33 -0.61 -21.36
CA LEU A 149 -10.72 -0.97 -21.11
C LEU A 149 -10.87 -2.05 -20.02
N HIS A 150 -9.78 -2.73 -19.66
CA HIS A 150 -9.78 -3.86 -18.75
C HIS A 150 -8.92 -3.62 -17.49
N LYS A 151 -9.47 -3.81 -16.29
CA LYS A 151 -8.84 -3.48 -14.99
C LYS A 151 -7.97 -4.57 -14.34
N LYS A 152 -7.63 -5.67 -15.04
CA LYS A 152 -6.77 -6.81 -14.60
C LYS A 152 -5.52 -6.36 -13.83
N THR A 153 -4.76 -5.45 -14.42
CA THR A 153 -3.53 -4.88 -13.85
C THR A 153 -3.80 -4.10 -12.57
N PHE A 154 -4.95 -3.43 -12.44
CA PHE A 154 -5.37 -2.77 -11.21
C PHE A 154 -5.75 -3.76 -10.11
N TYR A 155 -6.47 -4.84 -10.42
CA TYR A 155 -6.76 -5.90 -9.44
C TYR A 155 -5.47 -6.54 -8.92
N TYR A 156 -4.53 -6.83 -9.82
CA TYR A 156 -3.22 -7.34 -9.42
C TYR A 156 -2.44 -6.34 -8.56
N LEU A 157 -2.45 -5.06 -8.94
CA LEU A 157 -1.76 -4.00 -8.20
C LEU A 157 -2.34 -3.80 -6.79
N GLU A 158 -3.66 -3.88 -6.64
CA GLU A 158 -4.32 -3.84 -5.34
C GLU A 158 -3.82 -4.96 -4.41
N GLN A 159 -3.74 -6.19 -4.92
CA GLN A 159 -3.25 -7.32 -4.13
C GLN A 159 -1.79 -7.14 -3.70
N LEU A 160 -0.95 -6.58 -4.57
CA LEU A 160 0.42 -6.21 -4.25
C LEU A 160 0.49 -5.12 -3.15
N ILE A 161 -0.37 -4.09 -3.24
CA ILE A 161 -0.45 -3.02 -2.24
C ILE A 161 -0.87 -3.56 -0.87
N LEU A 162 -1.81 -4.51 -0.85
CA LEU A 162 -2.26 -5.19 0.38
C LEU A 162 -1.14 -6.05 0.97
N LYS A 163 -0.46 -6.85 0.13
CA LYS A 163 0.67 -7.69 0.56
C LYS A 163 1.80 -6.90 1.20
N HIS A 164 2.16 -5.75 0.62
CA HIS A 164 3.21 -4.87 1.14
C HIS A 164 2.72 -3.84 2.18
N ARG A 165 1.42 -3.86 2.54
CA ARG A 165 0.79 -2.97 3.53
C ARG A 165 1.00 -1.46 3.26
N LEU A 166 1.10 -1.06 1.99
CA LEU A 166 1.36 0.34 1.62
C LEU A 166 0.17 1.28 1.88
N HIS A 167 -1.03 0.72 1.88
CA HIS A 167 -2.28 1.44 2.13
C HIS A 167 -2.39 2.01 3.56
N GLN A 168 -1.64 1.50 4.55
CA GLN A 168 -1.72 1.95 5.95
C GLN A 168 -1.37 3.44 6.15
N ASN A 169 -0.54 3.98 5.25
CA ASN A 169 -0.11 5.38 5.31
C ASN A 169 -1.01 6.32 4.48
N THR A 170 -2.01 5.77 3.80
CA THR A 170 -2.96 6.56 3.00
C THR A 170 -4.05 7.13 3.90
N LEU A 171 -4.44 8.38 3.64
CA LEU A 171 -5.57 9.00 4.34
C LEU A 171 -6.90 8.54 3.76
N ARG A 172 -6.95 8.47 2.43
CA ARG A 172 -8.16 8.19 1.65
C ARG A 172 -7.78 7.62 0.30
N ILE A 173 -8.60 6.71 -0.19
CA ILE A 173 -8.50 6.12 -1.52
C ILE A 173 -9.83 6.42 -2.24
N LYS A 174 -9.75 7.12 -3.38
CA LYS A 174 -10.91 7.40 -4.23
C LYS A 174 -10.73 6.77 -5.60
N GLU A 175 -11.79 6.18 -6.13
CA GLU A 175 -11.84 5.73 -7.53
C GLU A 175 -12.34 6.90 -8.40
N ILE A 176 -11.52 7.35 -9.35
CA ILE A 176 -11.83 8.51 -10.21
C ILE A 176 -11.34 8.24 -11.63
N HIS A 177 -12.24 8.37 -12.62
CA HIS A 177 -11.95 8.28 -14.07
C HIS A 177 -11.08 7.05 -14.41
N ASP A 178 -11.59 5.85 -14.14
CA ASP A 178 -10.94 4.56 -14.45
C ASP A 178 -9.55 4.37 -13.83
N GLY A 179 -9.36 4.92 -12.63
CA GLY A 179 -8.17 4.67 -11.82
C GLY A 179 -8.35 5.09 -10.37
N LEU A 180 -7.24 5.17 -9.65
CA LEU A 180 -7.23 5.36 -8.20
C LEU A 180 -6.42 6.61 -7.81
N ASP A 181 -6.98 7.40 -6.89
CA ASP A 181 -6.31 8.53 -6.25
C ASP A 181 -6.03 8.20 -4.79
N PHE A 182 -4.74 8.13 -4.46
CA PHE A 182 -4.24 7.91 -3.10
C PHE A 182 -3.85 9.25 -2.47
N TYR A 183 -4.51 9.60 -1.37
CA TYR A 183 -4.24 10.83 -0.64
C TYR A 183 -3.28 10.60 0.52
N TYR A 184 -2.28 11.47 0.65
CA TYR A 184 -1.24 11.39 1.68
C TYR A 184 -1.09 12.71 2.46
N SER A 185 -0.81 12.60 3.75
CA SER A 185 -0.48 13.73 4.64
C SER A 185 0.95 14.22 4.44
N SER A 186 1.86 13.35 4.00
CA SER A 186 3.27 13.66 3.74
C SER A 186 3.66 13.39 2.29
N LYS A 187 4.41 14.32 1.70
CA LYS A 187 4.99 14.17 0.36
C LYS A 187 5.95 12.97 0.26
N GLN A 188 6.69 12.68 1.33
CA GLN A 188 7.67 11.58 1.34
C GLN A 188 6.98 10.22 1.24
N GLN A 189 5.83 10.04 1.87
CA GLN A 189 5.04 8.80 1.77
C GLN A 189 4.48 8.63 0.35
N ALA A 190 3.99 9.71 -0.25
CA ALA A 190 3.55 9.68 -1.65
C ALA A 190 4.70 9.32 -2.61
N GLN A 191 5.91 9.85 -2.40
CA GLN A 191 7.07 9.48 -3.22
C GLN A 191 7.41 7.99 -3.09
N LYS A 192 7.41 7.44 -1.87
CA LYS A 192 7.63 5.99 -1.66
C LYS A 192 6.59 5.13 -2.40
N MET A 193 5.34 5.58 -2.46
CA MET A 193 4.30 4.92 -3.24
C MET A 193 4.59 4.97 -4.74
N VAL A 194 5.02 6.12 -5.26
CA VAL A 194 5.41 6.25 -6.68
C VAL A 194 6.60 5.35 -7.01
N ASP A 195 7.62 5.31 -6.15
CA ASP A 195 8.80 4.46 -6.34
C ASP A 195 8.40 2.97 -6.33
N PHE A 196 7.50 2.57 -5.42
CA PHE A 196 6.94 1.22 -5.41
C PHE A 196 6.20 0.87 -6.71
N LEU A 197 5.38 1.79 -7.22
CA LEU A 197 4.65 1.58 -8.48
C LEU A 197 5.62 1.42 -9.66
N GLN A 198 6.68 2.21 -9.72
CA GLN A 198 7.71 2.09 -10.76
C GLN A 198 8.49 0.77 -10.69
N CYS A 199 8.70 0.22 -9.50
CA CYS A 199 9.35 -1.08 -9.33
C CYS A 199 8.43 -2.27 -9.65
N THR A 200 7.11 -2.10 -9.53
CA THR A 200 6.15 -3.21 -9.67
C THR A 200 5.48 -3.28 -11.04
N VAL A 201 5.18 -2.13 -11.65
CA VAL A 201 4.48 -2.04 -12.95
C VAL A 201 5.17 -1.05 -13.90
N PRO A 202 5.23 -1.31 -15.21
CA PRO A 202 5.77 -0.38 -16.18
C PRO A 202 4.90 0.88 -16.19
N SER A 203 5.47 1.97 -15.70
CA SER A 203 4.76 3.22 -15.56
C SER A 203 5.68 4.41 -15.82
N ARG A 204 5.07 5.56 -16.15
CA ARG A 204 5.75 6.85 -16.12
C ARG A 204 5.13 7.72 -15.06
N SER A 205 5.94 8.50 -14.35
CA SER A 205 5.48 9.45 -13.35
C SER A 205 5.79 10.88 -13.76
N LYS A 206 4.86 11.81 -13.53
CA LYS A 206 5.08 13.25 -13.58
C LYS A 206 4.67 13.88 -12.25
N SER A 207 5.52 14.74 -11.70
CA SER A 207 5.21 15.48 -10.47
C SER A 207 4.90 16.94 -10.78
N SER A 208 3.86 17.50 -10.16
CA SER A 208 3.55 18.92 -10.17
C SER A 208 3.30 19.42 -8.75
N GLN A 209 3.44 20.73 -8.54
CA GLN A 209 3.22 21.36 -7.25
C GLN A 209 2.34 22.60 -7.43
N ARG A 210 1.40 22.78 -6.51
CA ARG A 210 0.55 23.97 -6.42
C ARG A 210 0.82 24.65 -5.08
N LEU A 211 1.24 25.93 -5.11
CA LEU A 211 1.38 26.74 -3.91
C LEU A 211 -0.01 27.03 -3.33
N ILE A 212 -0.19 26.77 -2.04
CA ILE A 212 -1.41 27.12 -1.31
C ILE A 212 -1.20 28.43 -0.58
N SER A 213 -0.12 28.51 0.21
CA SER A 213 0.17 29.65 1.07
C SER A 213 1.67 29.81 1.24
N HIS A 214 2.09 31.05 1.48
CA HIS A 214 3.47 31.42 1.76
C HIS A 214 3.47 32.29 3.01
N ASP A 215 4.23 31.91 4.02
CA ASP A 215 4.46 32.74 5.19
C ASP A 215 5.73 33.59 4.97
N ILE A 216 5.52 34.90 4.80
CA ILE A 216 6.57 35.89 4.50
C ILE A 216 7.52 36.06 5.69
N HIS A 217 7.07 35.82 6.93
CA HIS A 217 7.90 36.01 8.12
C HIS A 217 8.89 34.86 8.32
N SER A 218 8.50 33.65 7.94
CA SER A 218 9.32 32.44 8.08
C SER A 218 9.91 31.94 6.75
N ASN A 219 9.55 32.55 5.61
CA ASN A 219 9.84 32.08 4.25
C ASN A 219 9.48 30.59 4.05
N VAL A 220 8.42 30.13 4.72
CA VAL A 220 7.92 28.76 4.61
C VAL A 220 6.78 28.73 3.60
N TYR A 221 6.90 27.82 2.64
CA TYR A 221 5.91 27.62 1.58
C TYR A 221 5.12 26.35 1.84
N ASN A 222 3.80 26.42 1.67
CA ASN A 222 2.90 25.29 1.76
C ASN A 222 2.45 24.89 0.36
N TYR A 223 2.95 23.75 -0.13
CA TYR A 223 2.63 23.21 -1.44
C TYR A 223 1.75 21.96 -1.34
N LYS A 224 0.74 21.85 -2.21
CA LYS A 224 0.13 20.57 -2.58
C LYS A 224 0.91 19.95 -3.72
N SER A 225 1.37 18.72 -3.53
CA SER A 225 2.09 17.96 -4.57
C SER A 225 1.14 16.96 -5.23
N THR A 226 1.16 16.90 -6.55
CA THR A 226 0.41 15.92 -7.33
C THR A 226 1.40 15.06 -8.10
N PHE A 227 1.27 13.75 -7.97
CA PHE A 227 2.02 12.77 -8.73
C PHE A 227 1.07 12.05 -9.68
N SER A 228 1.22 12.29 -10.98
CA SER A 228 0.46 11.59 -12.01
C SER A 228 1.28 10.39 -12.47
N VAL A 229 0.78 9.19 -12.20
CA VAL A 229 1.38 7.91 -12.60
C VAL A 229 0.51 7.29 -13.69
N GLU A 230 1.08 7.12 -14.87
CA GLU A 230 0.43 6.49 -16.00
C GLU A 230 1.05 5.11 -16.25
N ILE A 231 0.25 4.07 -16.04
CA ILE A 231 0.61 2.68 -16.32
C ILE A 231 0.45 2.43 -17.82
N VAL A 232 1.32 1.58 -18.37
CA VAL A 232 1.23 1.16 -19.78
C VAL A 232 -0.14 0.52 -20.09
N PRO A 233 -0.81 0.91 -21.18
CA PRO A 233 -2.13 0.39 -21.56
C PRO A 233 -2.09 -1.01 -22.21
N ILE A 234 -1.18 -1.89 -21.76
CA ILE A 234 -1.09 -3.28 -22.21
C ILE A 234 -1.34 -4.20 -21.02
N CYS A 235 -2.26 -5.15 -21.20
CA CYS A 235 -2.59 -6.15 -20.20
C CYS A 235 -2.07 -7.52 -20.63
N LYS A 236 -2.09 -8.47 -19.68
CA LYS A 236 -1.93 -9.91 -19.98
C LYS A 236 -2.97 -10.32 -21.05
N ASP A 237 -2.58 -11.23 -21.94
CA ASP A 237 -3.41 -11.80 -23.00
C ASP A 237 -3.71 -10.85 -24.18
N ASN A 238 -3.09 -9.68 -24.22
CA ASN A 238 -3.25 -8.76 -25.35
C ASN A 238 -2.36 -9.15 -26.52
N VAL A 239 -2.90 -9.05 -27.74
CA VAL A 239 -2.11 -9.16 -28.97
C VAL A 239 -1.72 -7.76 -29.42
N VAL A 240 -0.44 -7.57 -29.70
CA VAL A 240 0.14 -6.27 -30.02
C VAL A 240 0.86 -6.33 -31.36
N CYS A 241 0.88 -5.20 -32.06
CA CYS A 241 1.72 -5.00 -33.24
C CYS A 241 2.87 -4.07 -32.88
N LEU A 242 4.10 -4.58 -32.99
CA LEU A 242 5.32 -3.83 -32.76
C LEU A 242 5.74 -3.09 -34.02
N SER A 243 6.31 -1.90 -33.86
CA SER A 243 6.94 -1.20 -34.98
C SER A 243 8.10 -2.05 -35.56
N PRO A 244 8.36 -2.01 -36.88
CA PRO A 244 9.43 -2.78 -37.50
C PRO A 244 10.82 -2.54 -36.86
N LYS A 245 11.11 -1.29 -36.48
CA LYS A 245 12.37 -0.91 -35.83
C LYS A 245 12.50 -1.55 -34.44
N LEU A 246 11.41 -1.55 -33.67
CA LEU A 246 11.38 -2.14 -32.33
C LEU A 246 11.51 -3.66 -32.42
N ALA A 247 10.73 -4.30 -33.30
CA ALA A 247 10.81 -5.75 -33.53
C ALA A 247 12.22 -6.20 -33.94
N GLN A 248 12.89 -5.42 -34.80
CA GLN A 248 14.29 -5.66 -35.18
C GLN A 248 15.25 -5.56 -33.99
N SER A 249 15.13 -4.50 -33.18
CA SER A 249 15.97 -4.31 -31.98
C SER A 249 15.79 -5.40 -30.92
N LEU A 250 14.61 -6.05 -30.88
CA LEU A 250 14.27 -7.11 -29.95
C LEU A 250 14.70 -8.51 -30.45
N GLY A 251 15.69 -8.55 -31.35
CA GLY A 251 16.24 -9.79 -31.91
C GLY A 251 15.46 -10.29 -33.12
N ASN A 252 15.09 -9.39 -34.04
CA ASN A 252 14.36 -9.72 -35.27
C ASN A 252 13.07 -10.53 -35.01
N MET A 253 12.28 -10.11 -34.01
CA MET A 253 10.98 -10.73 -33.72
C MET A 253 9.96 -10.48 -34.83
N SER A 254 8.91 -11.30 -34.85
CA SER A 254 7.67 -10.94 -35.54
C SER A 254 7.12 -9.61 -35.01
N GLN A 255 6.36 -8.91 -35.85
CA GLN A 255 5.65 -7.70 -35.42
C GLN A 255 4.43 -8.04 -34.56
N ILE A 256 3.77 -9.15 -34.84
CA ILE A 256 2.61 -9.62 -34.06
C ILE A 256 3.10 -10.50 -32.92
N CYS A 257 2.85 -10.04 -31.70
CA CYS A 257 3.27 -10.70 -30.46
C CYS A 257 2.11 -10.76 -29.47
N VAL A 258 2.16 -11.70 -28.54
CA VAL A 258 1.21 -11.85 -27.43
C VAL A 258 1.86 -11.42 -26.13
N CYS A 259 1.18 -10.62 -25.32
CA CYS A 259 1.65 -10.27 -23.98
C CYS A 259 1.30 -11.37 -22.98
N ILE A 260 2.32 -12.09 -22.51
CA ILE A 260 2.15 -13.22 -21.58
C ILE A 260 2.09 -12.79 -20.12
N ARG A 261 2.78 -11.70 -19.76
CA ARG A 261 2.82 -11.19 -18.38
C ARG A 261 3.25 -9.73 -18.36
N VAL A 262 2.71 -9.01 -17.39
CA VAL A 262 3.09 -7.63 -17.06
C VAL A 262 3.63 -7.62 -15.64
N THR A 263 4.92 -7.34 -15.49
CA THR A 263 5.57 -7.17 -14.18
C THR A 263 6.20 -5.78 -14.11
N SER A 264 7.46 -5.60 -13.73
CA SER A 264 8.15 -4.31 -13.90
C SER A 264 8.40 -3.99 -15.39
N THR A 265 8.60 -5.04 -16.18
CA THR A 265 8.69 -5.03 -17.65
C THR A 265 7.50 -5.76 -18.26
N ILE A 266 7.21 -5.45 -19.53
CA ILE A 266 6.21 -6.12 -20.36
C ILE A 266 6.90 -7.30 -21.03
N HIS A 267 6.36 -8.50 -20.86
CA HIS A 267 6.90 -9.70 -21.48
C HIS A 267 6.02 -10.07 -22.68
N LEU A 268 6.65 -10.17 -23.83
CA LEU A 268 6.02 -10.54 -25.10
C LEU A 268 6.53 -11.89 -25.55
N ILE A 269 5.68 -12.65 -26.21
CA ILE A 269 6.03 -13.90 -26.89
C ILE A 269 5.57 -13.84 -28.35
N ASP A 270 6.42 -14.31 -29.25
CA ASP A 270 6.02 -14.62 -30.62
C ASP A 270 5.39 -16.03 -30.64
N PRO A 271 4.11 -16.17 -31.00
CA PRO A 271 3.42 -17.47 -31.01
C PRO A 271 3.98 -18.44 -32.07
N SER A 272 4.65 -17.93 -33.10
CA SER A 272 5.16 -18.72 -34.22
C SER A 272 6.59 -19.23 -34.04
N THR A 273 7.41 -18.53 -33.25
CA THR A 273 8.84 -18.84 -33.04
C THR A 273 9.23 -19.10 -31.59
N LEU A 274 8.34 -18.86 -30.63
CA LEU A 274 8.59 -18.88 -29.18
C LEU A 274 9.66 -17.89 -28.69
N GLN A 275 10.01 -16.89 -29.50
CA GLN A 275 10.92 -15.84 -29.06
C GLN A 275 10.25 -14.98 -27.99
N ILE A 276 11.00 -14.66 -26.93
CA ILE A 276 10.56 -13.76 -25.86
C ILE A 276 11.28 -12.42 -26.02
N ALA A 277 10.56 -11.34 -25.74
CA ALA A 277 11.14 -10.04 -25.48
C ALA A 277 10.61 -9.44 -24.18
N GLU A 278 11.48 -8.67 -23.53
CA GLU A 278 11.13 -7.84 -22.39
C GLU A 278 11.25 -6.37 -22.77
N ILE A 279 10.20 -5.60 -22.53
CA ILE A 279 10.15 -4.16 -22.82
C ILE A 279 9.95 -3.41 -21.50
N ASP A 280 10.87 -2.51 -21.18
CA ASP A 280 10.76 -1.63 -20.02
C ASP A 280 9.86 -0.42 -20.31
N GLY A 281 9.38 0.22 -19.25
CA GLY A 281 8.50 1.38 -19.38
C GLY A 281 9.10 2.52 -20.22
N ASN A 282 10.41 2.79 -20.12
CA ASN A 282 11.01 3.88 -20.89
C ASN A 282 11.06 3.58 -22.39
N THR A 283 11.39 2.34 -22.79
CA THR A 283 11.38 1.94 -24.20
C THR A 283 9.96 1.96 -24.76
N TYR A 284 8.97 1.49 -24.00
CA TYR A 284 7.57 1.57 -24.39
C TYR A 284 7.12 3.01 -24.67
N TRP A 285 7.41 3.96 -23.78
CA TRP A 285 6.98 5.36 -23.98
C TRP A 285 7.72 6.09 -25.11
N ARG A 286 8.86 5.57 -25.57
CA ARG A 286 9.56 6.06 -26.79
C ARG A 286 8.95 5.50 -28.07
N HIS A 287 8.50 4.24 -28.03
CA HIS A 287 7.88 3.53 -29.13
C HIS A 287 6.53 2.95 -28.70
N PRO A 288 5.51 3.80 -28.47
CA PRO A 288 4.23 3.33 -27.96
C PRO A 288 3.50 2.47 -28.99
N PHE A 289 2.88 1.40 -28.50
CA PHE A 289 1.99 0.52 -29.25
C PHE A 289 0.77 0.17 -28.39
N ASN A 290 -0.35 -0.15 -29.03
CA ASN A 290 -1.61 -0.48 -28.36
C ASN A 290 -1.96 -1.95 -28.56
N SER A 291 -2.94 -2.44 -27.79
CA SER A 291 -3.57 -3.73 -28.08
C SER A 291 -4.32 -3.64 -29.41
N LEU A 292 -4.17 -4.65 -30.27
CA LEU A 292 -4.89 -4.74 -31.54
C LEU A 292 -6.38 -5.03 -31.33
N PHE A 293 -6.68 -5.84 -30.32
CA PHE A 293 -8.01 -6.34 -30.07
C PHE A 293 -8.50 -5.99 -28.67
N HIS A 294 -9.82 -5.92 -28.56
CA HIS A 294 -10.47 -5.83 -27.27
C HIS A 294 -10.63 -7.25 -26.68
N PRO A 295 -10.42 -7.48 -25.36
CA PRO A 295 -10.61 -8.79 -24.76
C PRO A 295 -11.99 -9.41 -24.97
N LYS A 296 -13.04 -8.60 -25.16
CA LYS A 296 -14.41 -9.10 -25.47
C LYS A 296 -14.55 -9.72 -26.88
N GLN A 297 -13.58 -9.50 -27.77
CA GLN A 297 -13.54 -10.09 -29.11
C GLN A 297 -12.85 -11.47 -29.11
N LEU A 298 -12.51 -12.02 -27.94
CA LEU A 298 -12.00 -13.38 -27.83
C LEU A 298 -13.11 -14.35 -28.23
N GLU A 299 -12.82 -15.20 -29.21
CA GLU A 299 -13.72 -16.25 -29.68
C GLU A 299 -13.22 -17.62 -29.23
N GLU A 300 -14.16 -18.56 -29.06
CA GLU A 300 -13.86 -19.94 -28.68
C GLU A 300 -13.61 -20.80 -29.91
N PHE A 301 -12.44 -21.44 -29.93
CA PHE A 301 -11.99 -22.39 -30.93
C PHE A 301 -11.89 -23.79 -30.33
N ILE A 302 -12.26 -24.80 -31.10
CA ILE A 302 -12.02 -26.21 -30.80
C ILE A 302 -10.76 -26.66 -31.54
N ILE A 303 -9.89 -27.36 -30.83
CA ILE A 303 -8.71 -27.98 -31.43
C ILE A 303 -9.10 -29.28 -32.12
N MET A 304 -8.86 -29.36 -33.43
CA MET A 304 -9.09 -30.57 -34.22
C MET A 304 -7.87 -31.48 -34.17
N ASP A 305 -6.68 -30.92 -34.39
CA ASP A 305 -5.41 -31.62 -34.34
C ASP A 305 -4.30 -30.69 -33.83
N ILE A 306 -3.30 -31.26 -33.16
CA ILE A 306 -2.14 -30.52 -32.65
C ILE A 306 -0.84 -31.31 -32.78
N ASN A 307 0.11 -30.75 -33.51
CA ASN A 307 1.42 -31.33 -33.77
C ASN A 307 2.51 -30.52 -33.06
N ARG A 308 3.16 -31.12 -32.05
CA ARG A 308 4.25 -30.49 -31.30
C ARG A 308 5.52 -30.46 -32.14
N VAL A 309 6.05 -29.25 -32.38
CA VAL A 309 7.26 -29.05 -33.19
C VAL A 309 8.48 -29.20 -32.28
N GLN A 310 9.23 -30.30 -32.47
CA GLN A 310 10.33 -30.65 -31.56
C GLN A 310 11.52 -29.68 -31.66
N GLU A 311 11.87 -29.16 -32.84
CA GLU A 311 12.96 -28.18 -32.97
C GLU A 311 12.90 -27.40 -34.30
N ARG A 312 12.47 -26.13 -34.25
CA ARG A 312 12.57 -25.21 -35.40
C ARG A 312 13.96 -24.56 -35.37
N LYS A 313 14.75 -24.68 -36.45
CA LYS A 313 16.08 -24.02 -36.56
C LYS A 313 15.97 -22.55 -36.18
N LYS A 314 16.88 -22.06 -35.34
CA LYS A 314 16.94 -20.63 -34.98
C LYS A 314 17.25 -19.84 -36.25
N SER A 315 16.39 -18.87 -36.58
CA SER A 315 16.71 -17.92 -37.65
C SER A 315 17.92 -17.09 -37.23
N ALA A 316 18.74 -16.68 -38.21
CA ALA A 316 19.91 -15.85 -37.93
C ALA A 316 19.46 -14.52 -37.29
N GLY A 317 19.96 -14.23 -36.08
CA GLY A 317 19.57 -13.04 -35.31
C GLY A 317 18.36 -13.19 -34.40
N ALA A 318 17.75 -14.39 -34.31
CA ALA A 318 16.67 -14.66 -33.36
C ALA A 318 17.17 -14.59 -31.91
N GLY A 319 16.38 -13.94 -31.06
CA GLY A 319 16.64 -13.74 -29.64
C GLY A 319 16.39 -14.98 -28.77
N ALA A 320 16.22 -14.75 -27.47
CA ALA A 320 15.98 -15.80 -26.49
C ALA A 320 14.62 -16.49 -26.72
N ARG A 321 14.56 -17.81 -26.54
CA ARG A 321 13.31 -18.60 -26.61
C ARG A 321 12.81 -18.94 -25.23
N SER A 322 11.50 -19.11 -25.12
CA SER A 322 10.88 -19.60 -23.89
C SER A 322 11.23 -21.07 -23.62
N ASN A 323 11.56 -21.38 -22.37
CA ASN A 323 11.68 -22.77 -21.89
C ASN A 323 10.38 -23.31 -21.28
N LYS A 324 9.42 -22.44 -20.96
CA LYS A 324 8.12 -22.83 -20.35
C LYS A 324 7.13 -23.33 -21.41
N HIS A 325 7.19 -22.73 -22.60
CA HIS A 325 6.23 -22.96 -23.68
C HIS A 325 6.78 -23.98 -24.69
N THR A 326 5.88 -24.72 -25.32
CA THR A 326 6.21 -25.69 -26.38
C THR A 326 5.52 -25.24 -27.66
N LEU A 327 6.28 -25.18 -28.75
CA LEU A 327 5.77 -24.75 -30.05
C LEU A 327 4.93 -25.89 -30.62
N ALA A 328 3.72 -25.57 -31.07
CA ALA A 328 2.88 -26.52 -31.76
C ALA A 328 2.19 -25.88 -32.95
N GLU A 329 1.93 -26.69 -33.96
CA GLU A 329 1.09 -26.38 -35.10
C GLU A 329 -0.28 -26.99 -34.83
N ALA A 330 -1.33 -26.17 -34.87
CA ALA A 330 -2.68 -26.58 -34.53
C ALA A 330 -3.63 -26.29 -35.69
N TRP A 331 -4.54 -27.23 -35.92
CA TRP A 331 -5.71 -27.05 -36.76
C TRP A 331 -6.91 -26.78 -35.85
N VAL A 332 -7.53 -25.62 -36.02
CA VAL A 332 -8.60 -25.15 -35.16
C VAL A 332 -9.85 -24.81 -35.95
N ARG A 333 -11.00 -25.00 -35.33
CA ARG A 333 -12.31 -24.62 -35.87
C ARG A 333 -13.01 -23.69 -34.88
N LYS A 334 -13.72 -22.69 -35.38
CA LYS A 334 -14.58 -21.85 -34.53
C LYS A 334 -15.75 -22.66 -34.00
N THR A 335 -16.07 -22.49 -32.72
CA THR A 335 -17.22 -23.17 -32.11
C THR A 335 -18.54 -22.70 -32.74
N SER A 336 -18.63 -21.43 -33.15
CA SER A 336 -19.81 -20.88 -33.83
C SER A 336 -20.05 -21.43 -35.25
N GLU A 337 -19.02 -22.02 -35.88
CA GLU A 337 -19.04 -22.48 -37.27
C GLU A 337 -18.80 -23.99 -37.38
N LEU A 338 -19.16 -24.73 -36.32
CA LEU A 338 -18.98 -26.19 -36.21
C LEU A 338 -19.56 -26.96 -37.40
N ASP A 339 -20.67 -26.46 -37.97
CA ASP A 339 -21.38 -27.06 -39.10
C ASP A 339 -20.65 -26.89 -40.45
N THR A 340 -19.66 -26.00 -40.52
CA THR A 340 -18.85 -25.78 -41.73
C THR A 340 -17.53 -26.54 -41.65
N ASP A 341 -16.98 -26.95 -42.79
CA ASP A 341 -15.68 -27.63 -42.86
C ASP A 341 -14.49 -26.65 -42.90
N HIS A 342 -14.72 -25.37 -42.57
CA HIS A 342 -13.67 -24.37 -42.52
C HIS A 342 -12.76 -24.63 -41.31
N GLN A 343 -11.46 -24.78 -41.57
CA GLN A 343 -10.44 -24.98 -40.55
C GLN A 343 -9.35 -23.93 -40.74
N TYR A 344 -8.85 -23.43 -39.62
CA TYR A 344 -7.76 -22.46 -39.58
C TYR A 344 -6.48 -23.14 -39.11
N PHE A 345 -5.39 -22.88 -39.81
CA PHE A 345 -4.06 -23.29 -39.39
C PHE A 345 -3.42 -22.19 -38.55
N CYS A 346 -2.87 -22.54 -37.38
CA CYS A 346 -2.09 -21.60 -36.60
C CYS A 346 -0.89 -22.26 -35.90
N CYS A 347 0.16 -21.47 -35.68
CA CYS A 347 1.25 -21.81 -34.78
C CYS A 347 0.94 -21.24 -33.39
N THR A 348 1.13 -22.03 -32.34
CA THR A 348 0.81 -21.66 -30.97
C THR A 348 1.96 -21.95 -30.01
N HIS A 349 2.04 -21.13 -28.97
CA HIS A 349 2.94 -21.29 -27.83
C HIS A 349 2.36 -22.22 -26.74
N LEU A 350 1.11 -22.63 -26.87
CA LEU A 350 0.37 -23.42 -25.88
C LEU A 350 0.50 -24.94 -26.09
N GLY A 351 1.46 -25.41 -26.88
CA GLY A 351 1.56 -26.83 -27.28
C GLY A 351 1.73 -27.83 -26.13
N HIS A 352 2.15 -27.38 -24.95
CA HIS A 352 2.30 -28.20 -23.75
C HIS A 352 0.98 -28.42 -22.98
N ILE A 353 -0.02 -27.56 -23.17
CA ILE A 353 -1.31 -27.58 -22.44
C ILE A 353 -2.42 -28.17 -23.31
N LEU A 354 -2.35 -27.92 -24.61
CA LEU A 354 -3.42 -28.21 -25.55
C LEU A 354 -3.40 -29.67 -26.04
N ASN A 355 -4.58 -30.27 -26.08
CA ASN A 355 -4.87 -31.58 -26.67
C ASN A 355 -6.05 -31.47 -27.67
N PRO A 356 -6.19 -32.42 -28.62
CA PRO A 356 -7.35 -32.46 -29.50
C PRO A 356 -8.67 -32.55 -28.72
N GLY A 357 -9.67 -31.77 -29.14
CA GLY A 357 -10.97 -31.65 -28.48
C GLY A 357 -11.05 -30.57 -27.39
N ASP A 358 -9.93 -29.94 -27.02
CA ASP A 358 -9.94 -28.83 -26.06
C ASP A 358 -10.55 -27.55 -26.67
N LEU A 359 -11.17 -26.74 -25.79
CA LEU A 359 -11.63 -25.39 -26.10
C LEU A 359 -10.53 -24.37 -25.80
N VAL A 360 -10.31 -23.42 -26.70
CA VAL A 360 -9.27 -22.39 -26.60
C VAL A 360 -9.84 -21.05 -27.00
N LEU A 361 -9.47 -20.00 -26.28
CA LEU A 361 -9.77 -18.62 -26.62
C LEU A 361 -8.66 -18.05 -27.50
N GLY A 362 -9.07 -17.43 -28.61
CA GLY A 362 -8.16 -16.79 -29.55
C GLY A 362 -8.80 -15.60 -30.24
N PHE A 363 -7.98 -14.83 -30.95
CA PHE A 363 -8.46 -13.81 -31.87
C PHE A 363 -8.41 -14.33 -33.30
N ASP A 364 -9.49 -14.07 -34.02
CA ASP A 364 -9.55 -14.24 -35.47
C ASP A 364 -9.06 -12.96 -36.14
N LEU A 365 -7.89 -13.01 -36.75
CA LEU A 365 -7.31 -11.88 -37.48
C LEU A 365 -7.79 -11.85 -38.95
N ALA A 366 -8.26 -12.98 -39.49
CA ALA A 366 -8.68 -13.08 -40.89
C ALA A 366 -9.96 -12.29 -41.16
N ASN A 367 -10.92 -12.35 -40.24
CA ASN A 367 -12.21 -11.64 -40.40
C ASN A 367 -12.25 -10.28 -39.68
N CYS A 368 -11.23 -9.92 -38.90
CA CYS A 368 -11.22 -8.65 -38.17
C CYS A 368 -10.67 -7.50 -39.00
N ASN A 369 -11.37 -6.35 -38.96
CA ASN A 369 -10.87 -5.11 -39.53
C ASN A 369 -9.89 -4.42 -38.57
N LEU A 370 -8.60 -4.62 -38.81
CA LEU A 370 -7.51 -4.02 -38.03
C LEU A 370 -7.28 -2.56 -38.44
N ASN A 371 -7.59 -1.62 -37.55
CA ASN A 371 -7.23 -0.21 -37.73
C ASN A 371 -5.95 0.15 -36.98
N ASP A 372 -4.82 -0.43 -37.39
CA ASP A 372 -3.50 -0.14 -36.83
C ASP A 372 -2.50 0.26 -37.92
N GLU A 373 -1.67 1.28 -37.64
CA GLU A 373 -0.74 1.84 -38.62
C GLU A 373 0.33 0.83 -39.06
N PHE A 374 0.79 -0.02 -38.16
CA PHE A 374 1.84 -1.00 -38.44
C PHE A 374 1.27 -2.25 -39.09
N ALA A 375 0.12 -2.73 -38.61
CA ALA A 375 -0.58 -3.87 -39.22
C ALA A 375 -0.94 -3.58 -40.69
N ASN A 376 -1.42 -2.38 -41.01
CA ASN A 376 -1.79 -1.98 -42.37
C ASN A 376 -0.60 -1.89 -43.35
N LYS A 377 0.62 -1.69 -42.84
CA LYS A 377 1.85 -1.62 -43.64
C LYS A 377 2.54 -2.98 -43.79
N MET A 378 2.04 -4.01 -43.11
CA MET A 378 2.63 -5.34 -43.09
C MET A 378 2.19 -6.16 -44.31
N ASN A 379 3.05 -7.07 -44.76
CA ASN A 379 2.68 -8.03 -45.80
C ASN A 379 1.58 -8.95 -45.27
N PRO A 380 0.46 -9.14 -46.01
CA PRO A 380 -0.64 -10.01 -45.57
C PRO A 380 -0.19 -11.44 -45.24
N HIS A 381 0.78 -11.98 -45.98
CA HIS A 381 1.32 -13.33 -45.75
C HIS A 381 2.07 -13.51 -44.41
N HIS A 382 2.45 -12.43 -43.73
CA HIS A 382 3.08 -12.51 -42.42
C HIS A 382 2.10 -12.35 -41.26
N ILE A 383 0.83 -12.03 -41.56
CA ILE A 383 -0.23 -11.91 -40.57
C ILE A 383 -0.84 -13.30 -40.38
N PRO A 384 -0.82 -13.87 -39.16
CA PRO A 384 -1.46 -15.15 -38.90
C PRO A 384 -2.98 -15.00 -38.95
N ASP A 385 -3.69 -16.00 -39.46
CA ASP A 385 -5.16 -15.97 -39.53
C ASP A 385 -5.81 -16.03 -38.14
N VAL A 386 -5.23 -16.85 -37.23
CA VAL A 386 -5.72 -17.02 -35.86
C VAL A 386 -4.55 -16.99 -34.89
N VAL A 387 -4.74 -16.28 -33.77
CA VAL A 387 -3.79 -16.27 -32.64
C VAL A 387 -4.48 -16.84 -31.40
N LEU A 388 -4.01 -18.01 -30.95
CA LEU A 388 -4.49 -18.65 -29.72
C LEU A 388 -3.80 -18.05 -28.49
N ILE A 389 -4.57 -17.80 -27.44
CA ILE A 389 -4.11 -17.04 -26.26
C ILE A 389 -4.16 -17.89 -25.00
N LYS A 390 -5.31 -18.46 -24.67
CA LYS A 390 -5.48 -19.26 -23.44
C LYS A 390 -6.48 -20.38 -23.64
N LYS A 391 -6.26 -21.50 -22.95
CA LYS A 391 -7.22 -22.61 -22.92
C LYS A 391 -8.47 -22.17 -22.15
N SER A 392 -9.65 -22.44 -22.70
CA SER A 392 -10.92 -22.21 -22.01
C SER A 392 -11.25 -23.43 -21.14
N TYR A 393 -11.78 -23.19 -19.96
CA TYR A 393 -12.22 -24.23 -19.04
C TYR A 393 -13.61 -23.89 -18.52
N ASP A 394 -14.37 -24.91 -18.11
CA ASP A 394 -15.73 -24.74 -17.61
C ASP A 394 -15.79 -23.86 -16.35
N ARG A 395 -16.36 -22.66 -16.51
CA ARG A 395 -16.51 -21.65 -15.45
C ARG A 395 -17.33 -22.14 -14.27
N THR A 396 -18.36 -22.93 -14.52
CA THR A 396 -19.27 -23.39 -13.46
C THR A 396 -18.57 -24.37 -12.52
N LYS A 397 -17.74 -25.27 -13.08
CA LYS A 397 -16.90 -26.18 -12.30
C LYS A 397 -15.83 -25.44 -11.50
N ARG A 398 -15.20 -24.40 -12.09
CA ARG A 398 -14.20 -23.57 -11.39
C ARG A 398 -14.79 -22.84 -10.19
N GLN A 399 -15.93 -22.17 -10.38
CA GLN A 399 -16.58 -21.41 -9.30
C GLN A 399 -16.98 -22.30 -8.12
N ARG A 400 -17.54 -23.48 -8.38
CA ARG A 400 -17.91 -24.45 -7.31
C ARG A 400 -16.69 -24.92 -6.51
N ARG A 401 -15.54 -25.07 -7.16
CA ARG A 401 -14.29 -25.55 -6.54
C ARG A 401 -13.47 -24.44 -5.85
N ARG A 402 -13.89 -23.18 -5.94
CA ARG A 402 -13.14 -22.04 -5.39
C ARG A 402 -13.37 -21.90 -3.87
N VAL A 403 -12.47 -22.51 -3.09
CA VAL A 403 -12.49 -22.47 -1.61
C VAL A 403 -11.68 -21.30 -1.01
N TRP A 404 -11.35 -20.30 -1.82
CA TRP A 404 -10.48 -19.19 -1.43
C TRP A 404 -11.06 -17.84 -1.84
N LYS A 405 -10.61 -16.79 -1.15
CA LYS A 405 -10.99 -15.40 -1.38
C LYS A 405 -9.78 -14.47 -1.30
N LEU A 406 -9.87 -13.31 -1.95
CA LEU A 406 -8.92 -12.22 -1.82
C LEU A 406 -9.47 -11.16 -0.87
N LYS A 407 -8.57 -10.36 -0.30
CA LYS A 407 -8.96 -9.15 0.41
C LYS A 407 -9.06 -8.00 -0.59
N GLU A 408 -10.00 -7.11 -0.37
CA GLU A 408 -10.19 -5.89 -1.17
C GLU A 408 -9.78 -4.68 -0.32
N LEU A 409 -9.28 -3.62 -0.98
CA LEU A 409 -9.05 -2.35 -0.30
C LEU A 409 -10.40 -1.69 -0.03
N GLU A 410 -10.56 -1.10 1.16
CA GLU A 410 -11.68 -0.21 1.44
C GLU A 410 -11.56 1.04 0.56
N ARG A 411 -12.51 1.20 -0.36
CA ARG A 411 -12.57 2.32 -1.30
C ARG A 411 -13.90 3.05 -1.13
N ASP A 412 -13.87 4.37 -1.21
CA ASP A 412 -15.09 5.15 -1.37
C ASP A 412 -15.61 4.96 -2.80
N ARG A 413 -16.54 4.02 -2.98
CA ARG A 413 -17.13 3.66 -4.27
C ARG A 413 -18.52 4.27 -4.42
N GLU A 414 -18.78 4.89 -5.57
CA GLU A 414 -20.12 5.31 -5.99
C GLU A 414 -20.65 4.29 -7.02
N GLY A 415 -21.18 3.15 -6.53
CA GLY A 415 -21.86 2.12 -7.34
C GLY A 415 -21.02 0.90 -7.74
N THR A 416 -21.70 -0.17 -8.15
CA THR A 416 -21.13 -1.43 -8.67
C THR A 416 -21.59 -1.66 -10.12
N ASP A 417 -20.64 -1.68 -11.05
CA ASP A 417 -20.88 -1.97 -12.46
C ASP A 417 -20.80 -3.49 -12.74
N THR A 418 -21.75 -4.04 -13.48
CA THR A 418 -21.77 -5.49 -13.84
C THR A 418 -20.55 -5.92 -14.68
N ASP A 419 -19.90 -4.99 -15.39
CA ASP A 419 -18.69 -5.30 -16.16
C ASP A 419 -17.47 -5.51 -15.24
N ASP A 420 -17.41 -4.84 -14.09
CA ASP A 420 -16.33 -5.02 -13.11
C ASP A 420 -16.34 -6.43 -12.51
N GLU A 421 -17.51 -7.01 -12.26
CA GLU A 421 -17.64 -8.37 -11.71
C GLU A 421 -17.06 -9.42 -12.67
N ARG A 422 -17.33 -9.28 -13.98
CA ARG A 422 -16.76 -10.18 -15.00
C ARG A 422 -15.25 -10.06 -15.09
N GLN A 423 -14.73 -8.83 -15.12
CA GLN A 423 -13.29 -8.58 -15.17
C GLN A 423 -12.57 -9.11 -13.91
N TYR A 424 -13.22 -9.03 -12.75
CA TYR A 424 -12.71 -9.59 -11.52
C TYR A 424 -12.69 -11.13 -11.56
N GLN A 425 -13.74 -11.77 -12.08
CA GLN A 425 -13.76 -13.22 -12.29
C GLN A 425 -12.64 -13.69 -13.22
N ASP A 426 -12.43 -12.99 -14.34
CA ASP A 426 -11.34 -13.29 -15.28
C ASP A 426 -9.96 -13.16 -14.61
N PHE A 427 -9.81 -12.24 -13.66
CA PHE A 427 -8.58 -12.11 -12.87
C PHE A 427 -8.39 -13.27 -11.86
N LEU A 428 -9.47 -13.76 -11.26
CA LEU A 428 -9.39 -14.93 -10.38
C LEU A 428 -9.01 -16.21 -11.16
N GLU A 429 -9.54 -16.35 -12.39
CA GLU A 429 -9.13 -17.41 -13.32
C GLU A 429 -7.63 -17.31 -13.67
N ASP A 430 -7.12 -16.09 -13.92
CA ASP A 430 -5.70 -15.88 -14.21
C ASP A 430 -4.79 -16.32 -13.04
N LEU A 431 -5.24 -16.17 -11.79
CA LEU A 431 -4.51 -16.62 -10.60
C LEU A 431 -4.51 -18.15 -10.43
N GLU A 432 -5.58 -18.82 -10.84
CA GLU A 432 -5.68 -20.28 -10.88
C GLU A 432 -4.75 -20.88 -11.93
N GLU A 433 -4.47 -20.17 -13.01
CA GLU A 433 -3.64 -20.65 -14.13
C GLU A 433 -2.15 -20.31 -14.00
N ASP A 434 -1.80 -19.13 -13.50
CA ASP A 434 -0.40 -18.67 -13.47
C ASP A 434 0.22 -18.68 -12.06
N GLU A 435 1.07 -19.68 -11.81
CA GLU A 435 1.85 -19.81 -10.58
C GLU A 435 2.74 -18.59 -10.29
N ALA A 436 3.24 -17.89 -11.31
CA ALA A 436 4.16 -16.77 -11.11
C ALA A 436 3.45 -15.55 -10.51
N ILE A 437 2.21 -15.29 -10.97
CA ILE A 437 1.35 -14.22 -10.44
C ILE A 437 0.91 -14.62 -9.03
N ARG A 438 0.56 -15.90 -8.83
CA ARG A 438 0.10 -16.44 -7.56
C ARG A 438 1.09 -16.27 -6.41
N LYS A 439 2.39 -16.51 -6.64
CA LYS A 439 3.45 -16.29 -5.63
C LYS A 439 3.47 -14.88 -5.06
N ASN A 440 3.00 -13.90 -5.83
CA ASN A 440 3.01 -12.50 -5.46
C ASN A 440 1.73 -12.03 -4.77
N VAL A 441 0.71 -12.88 -4.65
CA VAL A 441 -0.60 -12.54 -4.07
C VAL A 441 -0.83 -13.33 -2.78
N ASN A 442 -1.42 -12.69 -1.78
CA ASN A 442 -1.84 -13.37 -0.55
C ASN A 442 -3.26 -13.91 -0.74
N ILE A 443 -3.40 -15.23 -0.65
CA ILE A 443 -4.68 -15.93 -0.88
C ILE A 443 -5.20 -16.39 0.47
N TYR A 444 -6.48 -16.13 0.75
CA TYR A 444 -7.10 -16.49 2.02
C TYR A 444 -8.10 -17.62 1.83
N ARG A 445 -8.16 -18.54 2.80
CA ARG A 445 -9.19 -19.58 2.79
C ARG A 445 -10.57 -18.98 3.05
N ASN A 446 -11.57 -19.41 2.29
CA ASN A 446 -12.96 -19.09 2.57
C ASN A 446 -13.52 -20.10 3.58
N ALA A 447 -13.97 -19.63 4.74
CA ALA A 447 -14.46 -20.48 5.83
C ALA A 447 -15.87 -21.02 5.57
N ASP A 448 -16.64 -20.35 4.70
CA ASP A 448 -18.07 -20.65 4.47
C ASP A 448 -18.29 -21.83 3.50
N ILE A 449 -17.24 -22.27 2.80
CA ILE A 449 -17.32 -23.33 1.79
C ILE A 449 -16.66 -24.60 2.34
N PRO A 450 -17.41 -25.70 2.53
CA PRO A 450 -16.85 -26.96 2.98
C PRO A 450 -15.84 -27.50 1.94
N VAL A 451 -14.72 -28.03 2.43
CA VAL A 451 -13.69 -28.65 1.58
C VAL A 451 -14.21 -30.03 1.16
N GLU A 452 -14.78 -30.14 -0.03
CA GLU A 452 -15.10 -31.44 -0.62
C GLU A 452 -13.81 -32.10 -1.13
N SER A 453 -13.60 -33.36 -0.74
CA SER A 453 -12.50 -34.19 -1.23
C SER A 453 -12.84 -34.77 -2.60
N ASP A 454 -12.86 -33.92 -3.62
CA ASP A 454 -13.03 -34.38 -5.01
C ASP A 454 -11.78 -35.14 -5.47
N THR A 455 -11.97 -36.41 -5.83
CA THR A 455 -10.94 -37.36 -6.29
C THR A 455 -10.57 -37.24 -7.77
N ASP A 456 -11.17 -36.30 -8.51
CA ASP A 456 -10.94 -36.13 -9.94
C ASP A 456 -9.73 -35.23 -10.20
N ASP A 457 -8.59 -35.86 -10.55
CA ASP A 457 -7.30 -35.22 -10.85
C ASP A 457 -7.26 -34.57 -12.27
N ASP A 458 -8.24 -34.85 -13.12
CA ASP A 458 -8.33 -34.41 -14.53
C ASP A 458 -9.08 -33.06 -14.69
N GLY A 459 -8.97 -32.18 -13.69
CA GLY A 459 -9.71 -30.92 -13.59
C GLY A 459 -8.96 -29.66 -14.02
N PRO A 460 -9.63 -28.49 -14.07
CA PRO A 460 -8.97 -27.21 -14.30
C PRO A 460 -7.88 -26.94 -13.22
N PRO A 461 -6.87 -26.10 -13.52
CA PRO A 461 -5.82 -25.72 -12.57
C PRO A 461 -6.41 -25.23 -11.24
N ARG A 462 -5.85 -25.71 -10.12
CA ARG A 462 -6.31 -25.37 -8.77
C ARG A 462 -5.21 -24.78 -7.91
N ILE A 463 -5.61 -23.93 -6.96
CA ILE A 463 -4.73 -23.40 -5.92
C ILE A 463 -4.65 -24.42 -4.79
N SER A 464 -3.42 -24.77 -4.38
CA SER A 464 -3.23 -25.77 -3.33
C SER A 464 -3.59 -25.20 -1.95
N LEU A 465 -4.10 -26.05 -1.05
CA LEU A 465 -4.41 -25.63 0.33
C LEU A 465 -3.17 -25.12 1.09
N ALA A 466 -1.98 -25.61 0.74
CA ALA A 466 -0.72 -25.17 1.35
C ALA A 466 -0.35 -23.72 1.01
N GLU A 467 -0.89 -23.18 -0.08
CA GLU A 467 -0.66 -21.79 -0.50
C GLU A 467 -1.65 -20.81 0.14
N MET A 468 -2.67 -21.30 0.84
CA MET A 468 -3.72 -20.48 1.46
C MET A 468 -3.33 -20.05 2.87
N LEU A 469 -3.57 -18.78 3.18
CA LEU A 469 -3.43 -18.21 4.52
C LEU A 469 -4.76 -18.31 5.28
N GLU A 470 -4.68 -18.56 6.57
CA GLU A 470 -5.81 -18.42 7.48
C GLU A 470 -6.05 -16.94 7.79
N ASP A 471 -7.30 -16.51 7.71
CA ASP A 471 -7.67 -15.14 8.01
C ASP A 471 -7.75 -14.94 9.52
N LEU A 472 -6.61 -14.65 10.16
CA LEU A 472 -6.52 -14.37 11.59
C LEU A 472 -7.23 -13.04 11.91
N HIS A 473 -8.53 -13.12 12.18
CA HIS A 473 -9.26 -12.07 12.87
C HIS A 473 -8.93 -12.18 14.36
N ILE A 474 -7.98 -11.37 14.84
CA ILE A 474 -7.84 -11.15 16.27
C ILE A 474 -9.04 -10.26 16.66
N SER A 475 -10.15 -10.88 17.03
CA SER A 475 -11.21 -10.16 17.72
C SER A 475 -10.61 -9.54 18.97
N GLN A 476 -10.97 -8.29 19.25
CA GLN A 476 -10.58 -7.55 20.45
C GLN A 476 -11.17 -8.14 21.75
N ASP A 477 -11.69 -9.37 21.71
CA ASP A 477 -12.23 -10.11 22.86
C ASP A 477 -11.16 -10.90 23.64
N ALA A 478 -9.88 -10.77 23.25
CA ALA A 478 -8.74 -11.31 24.00
C ALA A 478 -8.41 -10.52 25.30
N THR A 479 -9.35 -9.73 25.82
CA THR A 479 -9.36 -9.24 27.20
C THR A 479 -10.52 -9.85 27.98
N GLY A 480 -10.45 -11.16 28.24
CA GLY A 480 -10.97 -11.87 29.42
C GLY A 480 -12.25 -11.39 30.12
N GLY A 481 -13.31 -11.04 29.40
CA GLY A 481 -14.56 -10.52 29.97
C GLY A 481 -15.67 -11.56 30.20
N GLU A 482 -15.59 -12.74 29.60
CA GLU A 482 -16.71 -13.71 29.59
C GLU A 482 -16.71 -14.72 30.75
N GLY A 483 -16.01 -14.43 31.84
CA GLY A 483 -16.01 -15.26 33.06
C GLY A 483 -16.98 -14.82 34.15
N ALA A 484 -17.64 -13.66 34.03
CA ALA A 484 -18.40 -13.06 35.14
C ALA A 484 -19.92 -13.29 35.13
N ASN A 485 -20.50 -13.88 34.08
CA ASN A 485 -21.95 -14.05 33.94
C ASN A 485 -22.48 -15.45 34.27
N MET A 486 -21.71 -16.28 34.99
CA MET A 486 -22.15 -17.60 35.45
C MET A 486 -22.16 -17.76 36.98
N MET A 487 -22.30 -16.66 37.72
CA MET A 487 -22.64 -16.68 39.15
C MET A 487 -23.61 -15.54 39.50
N THR A 488 -24.86 -15.68 39.09
CA THR A 488 -26.04 -15.12 39.78
C THR A 488 -27.20 -16.08 39.65
#